data_AF-A0A6A6XBV8-F1
#
_entry.id   AF-A0A6A6XBV8-F1
#
_cell.length_a   1.000
_cell.length_b   1.000
_cell.length_c   1.000
_cell.angle_alpha   90.00
_cell.angle_beta   90.00
_cell.angle_gamma   90.00
#
_symmetry.space_group_name_H-M   'P 1'
#
loop_
_entity.id
_entity.type
_entity.pdbx_description
1 polymer ?
#
loop_
_entity_poly.entity_id
_entity_poly.type
_entity_poly.pdbx_seq_one_letter_code
_entity_poly.pdbx_strand_id
1 'polypeptide(L)'
;MSHLPKDIKPVTCKEAPPIESASAELDMTDLIKSIAKVSLSATTKEDNILFQPHDILTTLILSASVPGGFSQITACSSSLPPREIVGNVLQAYLQRLQPARPFVSRPALLAHMDNAYSDAQDSAYSVFLIGTIVATTVVSVSLASSSSALQLYYFSVQQLAVALGGKASDHLRELEAVVALACFAKYIVVDAHAITSISQPLLPDFWHLTGLGIRIAVDRGLHHFTGTIREKELFNAASALEVEAARQFHLPIGLPEGTGLD
;
A
#
# COMPACT_ATOMS: atom_id res chain seq x y z
N MET A 1 37.12 29.02 -53.17
CA MET A 1 36.64 30.30 -52.61
C MET A 1 35.43 30.00 -51.74
N SER A 2 35.67 29.76 -50.46
CA SER A 2 34.63 29.45 -49.46
C SER A 2 34.70 30.53 -48.37
N HIS A 3 33.63 31.29 -48.27
CA HIS A 3 33.41 32.30 -47.24
C HIS A 3 33.10 31.63 -45.91
N LEU A 4 33.89 31.97 -44.88
CA LEU A 4 33.53 31.78 -43.48
C LEU A 4 33.86 33.08 -42.73
N PRO A 5 32.87 33.78 -42.15
CA PRO A 5 33.12 34.96 -41.35
C PRO A 5 33.63 34.58 -39.95
N LYS A 6 34.70 35.26 -39.54
CA LYS A 6 35.16 35.40 -38.16
C LYS A 6 34.19 36.35 -37.45
N ASP A 7 33.64 35.92 -36.32
CA ASP A 7 33.38 36.73 -35.12
C ASP A 7 32.38 36.01 -34.20
N ILE A 8 32.88 35.30 -33.19
CA ILE A 8 32.09 34.88 -32.02
C ILE A 8 32.76 35.50 -30.80
N LYS A 9 32.09 36.47 -30.18
CA LYS A 9 32.48 37.01 -28.87
C LYS A 9 32.20 35.97 -27.79
N PRO A 10 33.06 35.83 -26.77
CA PRO A 10 32.83 34.91 -25.67
C PRO A 10 31.65 35.40 -24.82
N VAL A 11 30.65 34.54 -24.64
CA VAL A 11 29.56 34.73 -23.69
C VAL A 11 30.14 34.52 -22.30
N THR A 12 30.13 35.57 -21.48
CA THR A 12 30.39 35.49 -20.05
C THR A 12 29.22 34.76 -19.38
N CYS A 13 29.49 33.55 -18.86
CA CYS A 13 28.57 32.86 -17.98
C CYS A 13 28.36 33.71 -16.72
N LYS A 14 27.16 34.25 -16.55
CA LYS A 14 26.71 34.79 -15.27
C LYS A 14 26.59 33.61 -14.30
N GLU A 15 27.20 33.75 -13.13
CA GLU A 15 27.06 32.82 -12.00
C GLU A 15 25.57 32.55 -11.74
N ALA A 16 25.21 31.27 -11.72
CA ALA A 16 23.91 30.82 -11.25
C ALA A 16 23.82 31.10 -9.74
N PRO A 17 22.67 31.54 -9.21
CA PRO A 17 22.49 31.68 -7.78
C PRO A 17 22.61 30.31 -7.10
N PRO A 18 23.09 30.26 -5.85
CA PRO A 18 23.26 29.01 -5.13
C PRO A 18 21.89 28.34 -4.99
N ILE A 19 21.83 27.05 -5.36
CA ILE A 19 20.69 26.19 -5.07
C ILE A 19 20.69 26.00 -3.55
N GLU A 20 19.85 26.77 -2.87
CA GLU A 20 19.48 26.48 -1.49
C GLU A 20 18.88 25.07 -1.47
N SER A 21 19.60 24.15 -0.85
CA SER A 21 19.09 22.85 -0.46
C SER A 21 18.01 23.07 0.58
N ALA A 22 16.77 23.30 0.13
CA ALA A 22 15.59 23.19 0.97
C ALA A 22 15.42 21.70 1.31
N SER A 23 16.14 21.24 2.34
CA SER A 23 15.70 20.07 3.09
C SER A 23 14.38 20.48 3.74
N ALA A 24 13.27 20.05 3.15
CA ALA A 24 11.98 20.07 3.83
C ALA A 24 12.09 19.11 5.01
N GLU A 25 12.63 19.58 6.13
CA GLU A 25 12.40 18.97 7.44
C GLU A 25 10.89 19.02 7.65
N LEU A 26 10.26 17.89 7.44
CA LEU A 26 8.86 17.67 7.73
C LEU A 26 8.71 17.88 9.24
N ASP A 27 8.13 19.02 9.64
CA ASP A 27 7.99 19.37 11.06
C ASP A 27 7.16 18.29 11.75
N MET A 28 7.83 17.47 12.57
CA MET A 28 7.23 16.36 13.31
C MET A 28 6.05 16.84 14.17
N THR A 29 6.09 18.10 14.59
CA THR A 29 5.03 18.75 15.35
C THR A 29 3.76 18.93 14.53
N ASP A 30 3.87 19.22 13.23
CA ASP A 30 2.73 19.36 12.32
C ASP A 30 2.14 17.99 11.93
N LEU A 31 2.99 16.97 11.79
CA LEU A 31 2.55 15.59 11.60
C LEU A 31 1.75 15.10 12.82
N ILE A 32 2.26 15.32 14.04
CA ILE A 32 1.60 14.93 15.28
C ILE A 32 0.25 15.65 15.43
N LYS A 33 0.20 16.96 15.14
CA LYS A 33 -1.06 17.73 15.19
C LYS A 33 -2.07 17.25 14.15
N SER A 34 -1.61 16.88 12.95
CA SER A 34 -2.45 16.32 11.90
C SER A 34 -3.05 14.98 12.33
N ILE A 35 -2.22 14.06 12.85
CA ILE A 35 -2.67 12.74 13.36
C ILE A 35 -3.65 12.91 14.52
N ALA A 36 -3.35 13.79 15.49
CA ALA A 36 -4.22 14.06 16.63
C ALA A 36 -5.59 14.63 16.20
N LYS A 37 -5.61 15.50 15.18
CA LYS A 37 -6.84 16.08 14.63
C LYS A 37 -7.66 15.07 13.82
N VAL A 38 -6.99 14.17 13.09
CA VAL A 38 -7.63 13.02 12.44
C VAL A 38 -8.25 12.10 13.50
N SER A 39 -7.55 11.83 14.62
CA SER A 39 -8.07 11.00 15.73
C SER A 39 -9.32 11.61 16.36
N LEU A 40 -9.34 12.94 16.48
CA LEU A 40 -10.45 13.69 17.07
C LEU A 40 -11.66 13.76 16.15
N SER A 41 -11.44 13.70 14.83
CA SER A 41 -12.52 13.65 13.85
C SER A 41 -13.19 12.27 13.81
N ALA A 42 -12.46 11.21 14.14
CA ALA A 42 -12.99 9.84 14.26
C ALA A 42 -13.96 9.64 15.43
N THR A 43 -13.87 10.49 16.47
CA THR A 43 -14.69 10.40 17.68
C THR A 43 -15.90 11.34 17.68
N THR A 44 -16.05 12.18 16.65
CA THR A 44 -17.13 13.16 16.55
C THR A 44 -18.01 12.84 15.35
N LYS A 45 -19.29 12.59 15.60
CA LYS A 45 -20.30 12.21 14.60
C LYS A 45 -20.83 13.43 13.84
N GLU A 46 -19.95 14.35 13.45
CA GLU A 46 -20.34 15.59 12.77
C GLU A 46 -19.92 15.59 11.30
N ASP A 47 -20.93 15.64 10.44
CA ASP A 47 -20.82 15.95 9.03
C ASP A 47 -20.14 17.33 8.83
N ASN A 48 -19.17 17.39 7.92
CA ASN A 48 -18.48 18.59 7.39
C ASN A 48 -17.18 19.04 8.07
N ILE A 49 -16.15 18.19 8.06
CA ILE A 49 -14.76 18.68 7.99
C ILE A 49 -14.14 18.22 6.68
N LEU A 50 -14.10 19.13 5.71
CA LEU A 50 -13.33 19.05 4.46
C LEU A 50 -11.83 19.14 4.80
N PHE A 51 -11.27 18.04 5.29
CA PHE A 51 -9.83 17.85 5.38
C PHE A 51 -9.38 17.22 4.06
N GLN A 52 -8.19 17.58 3.53
CA GLN A 52 -7.52 16.81 2.48
C GLN A 52 -6.34 16.01 3.09
N PRO A 53 -6.62 14.94 3.88
CA PRO A 53 -5.63 14.07 4.51
C PRO A 53 -5.00 13.08 3.52
N HIS A 54 -5.46 13.06 2.26
CA HIS A 54 -5.05 12.09 1.26
C HIS A 54 -3.54 12.05 1.04
N ASP A 55 -2.86 13.20 1.03
CA ASP A 55 -1.42 13.24 0.75
C ASP A 55 -0.59 12.66 1.90
N ILE A 56 -0.98 12.93 3.15
CA ILE A 56 -0.27 12.41 4.34
C ILE A 56 -0.51 10.91 4.46
N LEU A 57 -1.76 10.48 4.32
CA LEU A 57 -2.11 9.07 4.43
C LEU A 57 -1.46 8.24 3.32
N THR A 58 -1.51 8.72 2.08
CA THR A 58 -0.79 8.10 0.94
C THR A 58 0.70 7.98 1.23
N THR A 59 1.32 9.05 1.75
CA THR A 59 2.74 9.02 2.12
C THR A 59 3.02 7.94 3.17
N LEU A 60 2.21 7.87 4.24
CA LEU A 60 2.37 6.86 5.30
C LEU A 60 2.18 5.43 4.76
N ILE A 61 1.17 5.20 3.92
CA ILE A 61 0.92 3.90 3.29
C ILE A 61 2.14 3.48 2.47
N LEU A 62 2.62 4.36 1.60
CA LEU A 62 3.78 4.06 0.76
C LEU A 62 5.03 3.83 1.60
N SER A 63 5.31 4.67 2.61
CA SER A 63 6.45 4.51 3.51
C SER A 63 6.41 3.24 4.35
N ALA A 64 5.25 2.72 4.72
CA ALA A 64 5.12 1.45 5.43
C ALA A 64 5.20 0.24 4.48
N SER A 65 4.86 0.44 3.20
CA SER A 65 4.86 -0.60 2.16
C SER A 65 6.26 -0.91 1.64
N VAL A 66 7.21 -0.01 1.82
CA VAL A 66 8.55 -0.11 1.23
C VAL A 66 9.59 0.31 2.26
N PRO A 67 10.79 -0.27 2.25
CA PRO A 67 11.84 0.17 3.16
C PRO A 67 12.29 1.61 2.89
N GLY A 68 12.86 2.25 3.91
CA GLY A 68 13.53 3.54 3.78
C GLY A 68 14.59 3.48 2.67
N GLY A 69 14.43 4.31 1.63
CA GLY A 69 15.30 4.32 0.45
C GLY A 69 14.70 3.67 -0.81
N PHE A 70 13.37 3.63 -0.96
CA PHE A 70 12.67 3.13 -2.15
C PHE A 70 13.23 3.60 -3.50
N SER A 71 13.92 4.75 -3.53
CA SER A 71 14.68 5.23 -4.68
C SER A 71 15.78 4.27 -5.18
N GLN A 72 16.16 3.24 -4.40
CA GLN A 72 17.19 2.25 -4.76
C GLN A 72 16.64 0.87 -5.16
N ILE A 73 15.35 0.59 -4.92
CA ILE A 73 14.75 -0.71 -5.27
C ILE A 73 14.13 -0.62 -6.67
N THR A 74 14.96 -0.89 -7.68
CA THR A 74 14.48 -1.04 -9.05
C THR A 74 13.71 -2.36 -9.15
N ALA A 75 12.38 -2.29 -9.24
CA ALA A 75 11.56 -3.44 -9.55
C ALA A 75 12.04 -4.05 -10.89
N CYS A 76 12.44 -5.33 -10.88
CA CYS A 76 12.87 -6.00 -12.12
C CYS A 76 11.68 -6.39 -13.01
N SER A 77 10.46 -6.43 -12.47
CA SER A 77 9.26 -6.66 -13.25
C SER A 77 8.71 -5.33 -13.77
N SER A 78 8.46 -5.28 -15.07
CA SER A 78 7.82 -4.13 -15.74
C SER A 78 6.33 -4.35 -16.01
N SER A 79 5.81 -5.56 -15.75
CA SER A 79 4.43 -5.93 -16.04
C SER A 79 3.92 -7.04 -15.11
N LEU A 80 2.61 -7.24 -15.09
CA LEU A 80 2.01 -8.44 -14.50
C LEU A 80 2.36 -9.68 -15.34
N PRO A 81 2.40 -10.88 -14.73
CA PRO A 81 2.47 -12.13 -15.48
C PRO A 81 1.29 -12.25 -16.48
N PRO A 82 1.35 -13.15 -17.47
CA PRO A 82 0.24 -13.42 -18.38
C PRO A 82 -1.08 -13.71 -17.63
N ARG A 83 -2.20 -13.21 -18.17
CA ARG A 83 -3.54 -13.31 -17.55
C ARG A 83 -3.94 -14.74 -17.21
N GLU A 84 -3.58 -15.71 -18.05
CA GLU A 84 -3.85 -17.14 -17.81
C GLU A 84 -3.14 -17.66 -16.55
N ILE A 85 -1.88 -17.27 -16.37
CA ILE A 85 -1.09 -17.64 -15.19
C ILE A 85 -1.69 -16.99 -13.94
N VAL A 86 -2.01 -15.70 -14.01
CA VAL A 86 -2.64 -14.98 -12.91
C VAL A 86 -3.99 -15.60 -12.55
N GLY A 87 -4.82 -15.98 -13.53
CA GLY A 87 -6.10 -16.65 -13.27
C GLY A 87 -5.96 -17.94 -12.46
N ASN A 88 -4.95 -18.77 -12.77
CA ASN A 88 -4.66 -19.99 -12.02
C ASN A 88 -4.20 -19.70 -10.58
N VAL A 89 -3.34 -18.69 -10.40
CA VAL A 89 -2.88 -18.28 -9.07
C VAL A 89 -4.03 -17.69 -8.24
N LEU A 90 -4.89 -16.87 -8.85
CA LEU A 90 -6.07 -16.32 -8.17
C LEU A 90 -7.05 -17.43 -7.77
N GLN A 91 -7.18 -18.51 -8.54
CA GLN A 91 -7.97 -19.66 -8.10
C GLN A 91 -7.38 -20.30 -6.84
N ALA A 92 -6.05 -20.43 -6.76
CA ALA A 92 -5.39 -20.91 -5.55
C ALA A 92 -5.58 -19.95 -4.36
N TYR A 93 -5.54 -18.64 -4.59
CA TYR A 93 -5.87 -17.62 -3.59
C TYR A 93 -7.29 -17.82 -3.03
N LEU A 94 -8.29 -17.91 -3.90
CA LEU A 94 -9.69 -18.09 -3.53
C LEU A 94 -9.91 -19.40 -2.74
N GLN A 95 -9.19 -20.46 -3.09
CA GLN A 95 -9.35 -21.78 -2.45
C GLN A 95 -8.60 -21.92 -1.12
N ARG A 96 -7.42 -21.29 -0.98
CA ARG A 96 -6.51 -21.55 0.14
C ARG A 96 -6.39 -20.40 1.13
N LEU A 97 -6.44 -19.16 0.66
CA LEU A 97 -6.17 -17.97 1.47
C LEU A 97 -7.44 -17.19 1.80
N GLN A 98 -8.34 -17.08 0.84
CA GLN A 98 -9.60 -16.34 1.00
C GLN A 98 -10.59 -16.92 2.04
N PRO A 99 -10.70 -18.25 2.27
CA PRO A 99 -11.80 -18.80 3.10
C PRO A 99 -11.83 -18.29 4.55
N ALA A 100 -10.71 -17.82 5.08
CA ALA A 100 -10.66 -17.31 6.44
C ALA A 100 -11.14 -15.85 6.54
N ARG A 101 -10.77 -14.97 5.60
CA ARG A 101 -10.93 -13.50 5.70
C ARG A 101 -10.88 -12.80 4.32
N PRO A 102 -11.95 -12.85 3.49
CA PRO A 102 -11.99 -12.08 2.25
C PRO A 102 -12.03 -10.58 2.56
N PHE A 103 -11.12 -9.81 1.98
CA PHE A 103 -11.21 -8.35 1.93
C PHE A 103 -11.64 -7.83 0.54
N VAL A 104 -11.61 -8.71 -0.45
CA VAL A 104 -12.14 -8.49 -1.81
C VAL A 104 -13.08 -9.65 -2.15
N SER A 105 -14.30 -9.31 -2.56
CA SER A 105 -15.27 -10.30 -3.04
C SER A 105 -14.79 -10.94 -4.35
N ARG A 106 -15.18 -12.19 -4.62
CA ARG A 106 -14.81 -12.87 -5.89
C ARG A 106 -15.21 -12.07 -7.14
N PRO A 107 -16.42 -11.47 -7.24
CA PRO A 107 -16.78 -10.63 -8.38
C PRO A 107 -15.88 -9.40 -8.53
N ALA A 108 -15.56 -8.72 -7.42
CA ALA A 108 -14.67 -7.56 -7.44
C ALA A 108 -13.25 -7.95 -7.87
N LEU A 109 -12.75 -9.09 -7.40
CA LEU A 109 -11.43 -9.60 -7.78
C LEU A 109 -11.34 -9.88 -9.29
N LEU A 110 -12.39 -10.48 -9.87
CA LEU A 110 -12.45 -10.72 -11.32
C LEU A 110 -12.54 -9.41 -12.11
N ALA A 111 -13.31 -8.42 -11.63
CA ALA A 111 -13.37 -7.11 -12.24
C ALA A 111 -12.01 -6.39 -12.21
N HIS A 112 -11.27 -6.48 -11.10
CA HIS A 112 -9.90 -5.97 -11.02
C HIS A 112 -8.96 -6.72 -11.94
N MET A 113 -9.09 -8.04 -12.09
CA MET A 113 -8.29 -8.79 -13.05
C MET A 113 -8.57 -8.29 -14.48
N ASP A 114 -9.83 -8.12 -14.86
CA ASP A 114 -10.20 -7.62 -16.18
C ASP A 114 -9.66 -6.20 -16.42
N ASN A 115 -9.79 -5.32 -15.43
CA ASN A 115 -9.26 -3.96 -15.49
C ASN A 115 -7.73 -3.91 -15.56
N ALA A 116 -7.02 -4.81 -14.87
CA ALA A 116 -5.57 -4.86 -14.84
C ALA A 116 -4.94 -5.26 -16.18
N TYR A 117 -5.67 -5.98 -17.03
CA TYR A 117 -5.27 -6.34 -18.40
C TYR A 117 -6.01 -5.53 -19.48
N SER A 118 -6.61 -4.40 -19.09
CA SER A 118 -7.26 -3.47 -20.00
C SER A 118 -6.50 -2.14 -20.05
N ASP A 119 -6.65 -1.38 -21.14
CA ASP A 119 -6.10 -0.03 -21.26
C ASP A 119 -6.94 1.04 -20.51
N ALA A 120 -7.66 0.64 -19.45
CA ALA A 120 -8.54 1.52 -18.70
C ALA A 120 -7.79 2.51 -17.80
N GLN A 121 -8.43 3.63 -17.49
CA GLN A 121 -7.87 4.71 -16.67
C GLN A 121 -7.58 4.31 -15.21
N ASP A 122 -8.31 3.34 -14.66
CA ASP A 122 -8.13 2.78 -13.30
C ASP A 122 -7.31 1.47 -13.28
N SER A 123 -6.60 1.19 -14.39
CA SER A 123 -5.75 0.00 -14.53
C SER A 123 -4.65 -0.05 -13.48
N ALA A 124 -4.02 1.07 -13.13
CA ALA A 124 -2.91 1.11 -12.16
C ALA A 124 -3.29 0.53 -10.78
N TYR A 125 -4.47 0.92 -10.24
CA TYR A 125 -4.93 0.38 -8.96
C TYR A 125 -5.23 -1.13 -9.05
N SER A 126 -5.86 -1.53 -10.15
CA SER A 126 -6.18 -2.93 -10.39
C SER A 126 -4.91 -3.78 -10.57
N VAL A 127 -3.88 -3.24 -11.23
CA VAL A 127 -2.56 -3.85 -11.37
C VAL A 127 -1.90 -4.01 -10.00
N PHE A 128 -1.94 -2.97 -9.17
CA PHE A 128 -1.46 -3.04 -7.78
C PHE A 128 -2.14 -4.18 -7.02
N LEU A 129 -3.48 -4.22 -7.03
CA LEU A 129 -4.26 -5.15 -6.21
C LEU A 129 -3.99 -6.60 -6.65
N ILE A 130 -4.06 -6.85 -7.96
CA ILE A 130 -3.84 -8.17 -8.54
C ILE A 130 -2.39 -8.63 -8.36
N GLY A 131 -1.41 -7.76 -8.63
CA GLY A 131 0.00 -8.10 -8.46
C GLY A 131 0.35 -8.41 -7.00
N THR A 132 -0.21 -7.65 -6.04
CA THR A 132 -0.03 -7.90 -4.60
C THR A 132 -0.66 -9.21 -4.16
N ILE A 133 -1.89 -9.52 -4.62
CA ILE A 133 -2.55 -10.80 -4.31
C ILE A 133 -1.79 -11.98 -4.90
N VAL A 134 -1.29 -11.87 -6.15
CA VAL A 134 -0.47 -12.90 -6.78
C VAL A 134 0.83 -13.10 -6.00
N ALA A 135 1.54 -12.02 -5.65
CA ALA A 135 2.76 -12.09 -4.85
C ALA A 135 2.50 -12.77 -3.49
N THR A 136 1.42 -12.39 -2.81
CA THR A 136 0.97 -12.97 -1.53
C THR A 136 0.71 -14.47 -1.67
N THR A 137 0.02 -14.86 -2.74
CA THR A 137 -0.32 -16.26 -2.99
C THR A 137 0.93 -17.08 -3.28
N VAL A 138 1.84 -16.57 -4.10
CA VAL A 138 3.10 -17.24 -4.43
C VAL A 138 3.95 -17.48 -3.18
N VAL A 139 4.17 -16.44 -2.36
CA VAL A 139 4.96 -16.60 -1.13
C VAL A 139 4.31 -17.57 -0.14
N SER A 140 2.98 -17.54 -0.03
CA SER A 140 2.25 -18.46 0.87
C SER A 140 2.32 -19.94 0.45
N VAL A 141 2.58 -20.22 -0.83
CA VAL A 141 2.60 -21.59 -1.38
C VAL A 141 4.03 -22.10 -1.53
N SER A 142 4.98 -21.25 -1.91
CA SER A 142 6.36 -21.66 -2.20
C SER A 142 7.38 -20.61 -1.76
N LEU A 143 8.13 -20.95 -0.72
CA LEU A 143 9.23 -20.13 -0.18
C LEU A 143 10.37 -19.93 -1.18
N ALA A 144 10.60 -20.90 -2.08
CA ALA A 144 11.63 -20.80 -3.11
C ALA A 144 11.38 -19.65 -4.10
N SER A 145 10.14 -19.15 -4.18
CA SER A 145 9.74 -18.07 -5.08
C SER A 145 9.67 -16.69 -4.41
N SER A 146 10.15 -16.56 -3.17
CA SER A 146 10.06 -15.31 -2.38
C SER A 146 10.70 -14.10 -3.08
N SER A 147 11.84 -14.29 -3.77
CA SER A 147 12.50 -13.21 -4.52
C SER A 147 11.63 -12.68 -5.67
N SER A 148 11.06 -13.58 -6.49
CA SER A 148 10.16 -13.20 -7.59
C SER A 148 8.85 -12.58 -7.08
N ALA A 149 8.31 -13.11 -5.98
CA ALA A 149 7.14 -12.54 -5.32
C ALA A 149 7.41 -11.12 -4.82
N LEU A 150 8.58 -10.89 -4.21
CA LEU A 150 8.99 -9.58 -3.72
C LEU A 150 9.21 -8.57 -4.87
N GLN A 151 9.77 -9.00 -6.00
CA GLN A 151 9.89 -8.16 -7.20
C GLN A 151 8.51 -7.76 -7.76
N LEU A 152 7.56 -8.71 -7.82
CA LEU A 152 6.19 -8.43 -8.25
C LEU A 152 5.46 -7.51 -7.26
N TYR A 153 5.68 -7.70 -5.96
CA TYR A 153 5.17 -6.81 -4.92
C TYR A 153 5.68 -5.37 -5.12
N TYR A 154 6.99 -5.18 -5.32
CA TYR A 154 7.54 -3.84 -5.54
C TYR A 154 7.01 -3.16 -6.80
N PHE A 155 6.90 -3.91 -7.90
CA PHE A 155 6.22 -3.42 -9.10
C PHE A 155 4.78 -2.99 -8.77
N SER A 156 4.04 -3.78 -8.00
CA SER A 156 2.66 -3.48 -7.60
C SER A 156 2.57 -2.22 -6.75
N VAL A 157 3.51 -2.00 -5.81
CA VAL A 157 3.57 -0.78 -4.99
C VAL A 157 3.87 0.46 -5.84
N GLN A 158 4.70 0.36 -6.89
CA GLN A 158 4.90 1.47 -7.84
C GLN A 158 3.58 1.85 -8.53
N GLN A 159 2.74 0.86 -8.88
CA GLN A 159 1.42 1.10 -9.47
C GLN A 159 0.43 1.71 -8.47
N LEU A 160 0.54 1.35 -7.18
CA LEU A 160 -0.22 2.01 -6.12
C LEU A 160 0.15 3.50 -6.01
N ALA A 161 1.43 3.85 -6.07
CA ALA A 161 1.87 5.24 -6.03
C ALA A 161 1.30 6.05 -7.20
N VAL A 162 1.24 5.46 -8.40
CA VAL A 162 0.58 6.08 -9.56
C VAL A 162 -0.93 6.24 -9.31
N ALA A 163 -1.59 5.21 -8.78
CA ALA A 163 -3.02 5.21 -8.54
C ALA A 163 -3.47 6.20 -7.44
N LEU A 164 -2.68 6.35 -6.38
CA LEU A 164 -2.95 7.29 -5.29
C LEU A 164 -2.54 8.73 -5.60
N GLY A 165 -1.64 8.95 -6.59
CA GLY A 165 -1.32 10.28 -7.10
C GLY A 165 -2.46 10.92 -7.93
N GLY A 166 -3.50 10.16 -8.28
CA GLY A 166 -4.72 10.66 -8.91
C GLY A 166 -5.80 11.03 -7.89
N LYS A 167 -6.84 11.77 -8.33
CA LYS A 167 -8.04 12.01 -7.49
C LYS A 167 -8.77 10.68 -7.24
N ALA A 168 -8.53 10.05 -6.10
CA ALA A 168 -9.22 8.83 -5.71
C ALA A 168 -10.73 9.09 -5.53
N SER A 169 -11.56 8.42 -6.33
CA SER A 169 -13.03 8.52 -6.25
C SER A 169 -13.64 7.60 -5.19
N ASP A 170 -12.90 6.59 -4.73
CA ASP A 170 -13.36 5.56 -3.81
C ASP A 170 -12.76 5.74 -2.41
N HIS A 171 -13.61 6.07 -1.45
CA HIS A 171 -13.26 6.33 -0.07
C HIS A 171 -12.72 5.11 0.70
N LEU A 172 -12.92 3.89 0.18
CA LEU A 172 -12.39 2.65 0.78
C LEU A 172 -11.06 2.20 0.16
N ARG A 173 -10.62 2.85 -0.91
CA ARG A 173 -9.44 2.45 -1.71
C ARG A 173 -8.15 2.40 -0.88
N GLU A 174 -7.98 3.34 0.03
CA GLU A 174 -6.83 3.41 0.94
C GLU A 174 -6.81 2.25 1.93
N LEU A 175 -7.98 1.94 2.53
CA LEU A 175 -8.11 0.82 3.45
C LEU A 175 -7.86 -0.52 2.74
N GLU A 176 -8.46 -0.71 1.56
CA GLU A 176 -8.26 -1.90 0.73
C GLU A 176 -6.79 -2.07 0.31
N ALA A 177 -6.11 -0.97 -0.04
CA ALA A 177 -4.69 -1.00 -0.35
C ALA A 177 -3.87 -1.45 0.86
N VAL A 178 -4.09 -0.84 2.02
CA VAL A 178 -3.35 -1.17 3.24
C VAL A 178 -3.59 -2.61 3.68
N VAL A 179 -4.82 -3.10 3.60
CA VAL A 179 -5.15 -4.50 3.91
C VAL A 179 -4.42 -5.45 2.95
N ALA A 180 -4.39 -5.15 1.64
CA ALA A 180 -3.67 -5.97 0.66
C ALA A 180 -2.15 -6.01 0.95
N LEU A 181 -1.55 -4.85 1.26
CA LEU A 181 -0.13 -4.71 1.61
C LEU A 181 0.20 -5.47 2.90
N ALA A 182 -0.62 -5.31 3.94
CA ALA A 182 -0.48 -6.00 5.22
C ALA A 182 -0.61 -7.52 5.06
N CYS A 183 -1.51 -7.99 4.18
CA CYS A 183 -1.59 -9.41 3.84
C CYS A 183 -0.27 -9.95 3.26
N PHE A 184 0.34 -9.25 2.30
CA PHE A 184 1.65 -9.65 1.79
C PHE A 184 2.72 -9.64 2.89
N ALA A 185 2.77 -8.56 3.67
CA ALA A 185 3.73 -8.37 4.77
C ALA A 185 3.65 -9.51 5.80
N LYS A 186 2.44 -9.96 6.15
CA LYS A 186 2.23 -11.09 7.04
C LYS A 186 3.00 -12.34 6.60
N TYR A 187 2.86 -12.74 5.33
CA TYR A 187 3.47 -13.97 4.85
C TYR A 187 4.99 -13.83 4.69
N ILE A 188 5.47 -12.70 4.18
CA ILE A 188 6.91 -12.52 3.96
C ILE A 188 7.70 -12.33 5.28
N VAL A 189 7.11 -11.73 6.33
CA VAL A 189 7.79 -11.45 7.61
C VAL A 189 7.87 -12.69 8.51
N VAL A 190 6.84 -13.55 8.51
CA VAL A 190 6.88 -14.84 9.21
C VAL A 190 8.04 -15.69 8.69
N ASP A 191 8.29 -15.64 7.39
CA ASP A 191 9.33 -16.44 6.75
C ASP A 191 10.71 -15.77 6.73
N ALA A 192 10.81 -14.45 6.89
CA ALA A 192 12.10 -13.74 6.98
C ALA A 192 12.96 -14.16 8.18
N HIS A 193 12.35 -14.64 9.27
CA HIS A 193 13.08 -15.20 10.41
C HIS A 193 13.66 -16.60 10.12
N ALA A 194 13.10 -17.33 9.14
CA ALA A 194 13.60 -18.61 8.66
C ALA A 194 14.62 -18.45 7.51
N ILE A 195 14.51 -17.36 6.73
CA ILE A 195 15.36 -17.07 5.58
C ILE A 195 16.50 -16.13 6.03
N THR A 196 17.61 -16.71 6.49
CA THR A 196 18.83 -16.00 6.92
C THR A 196 19.52 -15.15 5.84
N SER A 197 18.99 -15.13 4.61
CA SER A 197 19.58 -14.46 3.45
C SER A 197 18.85 -13.19 3.00
N ILE A 198 17.66 -12.89 3.52
CA ILE A 198 16.96 -11.64 3.23
C ILE A 198 17.26 -10.68 4.37
N SER A 199 18.11 -9.68 4.12
CA SER A 199 18.32 -8.60 5.07
C SER A 199 16.98 -7.91 5.35
N GLN A 200 16.59 -7.80 6.64
CA GLN A 200 15.39 -7.09 7.12
C GLN A 200 15.08 -5.72 6.47
N PRO A 201 16.04 -4.88 6.01
CA PRO A 201 15.72 -3.60 5.35
C PRO A 201 15.09 -3.72 3.96
N LEU A 202 14.61 -4.89 3.52
CA LEU A 202 13.95 -5.08 2.21
C LEU A 202 12.52 -5.63 2.33
N LEU A 203 11.89 -5.51 3.50
CA LEU A 203 10.56 -6.04 3.73
C LEU A 203 9.57 -4.94 4.13
N PRO A 204 8.30 -5.05 3.72
CA PRO A 204 7.26 -4.16 4.20
C PRO A 204 7.05 -4.33 5.71
N ASP A 205 6.70 -3.23 6.37
CA ASP A 205 6.51 -3.22 7.81
C ASP A 205 5.10 -3.67 8.17
N PHE A 206 4.97 -4.95 8.52
CA PHE A 206 3.68 -5.55 8.88
C PHE A 206 3.00 -4.84 10.06
N TRP A 207 3.76 -4.43 11.08
CA TRP A 207 3.20 -3.75 12.24
C TRP A 207 2.63 -2.38 11.84
N HIS A 208 3.40 -1.56 11.13
CA HIS A 208 2.94 -0.25 10.70
C HIS A 208 1.75 -0.34 9.73
N LEU A 209 1.76 -1.27 8.78
CA LEU A 209 0.66 -1.47 7.84
C LEU A 209 -0.64 -1.88 8.55
N THR A 210 -0.57 -2.77 9.54
CA THR A 210 -1.76 -3.17 10.31
C THR A 210 -2.30 -2.05 11.20
N GLY A 211 -1.40 -1.29 11.85
CA GLY A 211 -1.76 -0.09 12.60
C GLY A 211 -2.43 0.97 11.73
N LEU A 212 -1.91 1.23 10.52
CA LEU A 212 -2.54 2.13 9.55
C LEU A 212 -3.91 1.62 9.12
N GLY A 213 -4.02 0.32 8.82
CA GLY A 213 -5.27 -0.28 8.35
C GLY A 213 -6.39 -0.13 9.36
N ILE A 214 -6.13 -0.49 10.63
CA ILE A 214 -7.17 -0.34 11.66
C ILE A 214 -7.48 1.11 11.93
N ARG A 215 -6.47 1.99 11.89
CA ARG A 215 -6.67 3.42 12.11
C ARG A 215 -7.56 4.04 11.04
N ILE A 216 -7.31 3.76 9.75
CA ILE A 216 -8.16 4.21 8.65
C ILE A 216 -9.60 3.70 8.86
N ALA A 217 -9.76 2.43 9.24
CA ALA A 217 -11.09 1.86 9.45
C ALA A 217 -11.85 2.54 10.62
N VAL A 218 -11.13 2.89 11.69
CA VAL A 218 -11.68 3.64 12.83
C VAL A 218 -12.04 5.07 12.43
N ASP A 219 -11.14 5.77 11.73
CA ASP A 219 -11.35 7.15 11.26
C ASP A 219 -12.54 7.26 10.29
N ARG A 220 -12.84 6.19 9.56
CA ARG A 220 -14.00 6.07 8.68
C ARG A 220 -15.29 5.64 9.41
N GLY A 221 -15.25 5.41 10.72
CA GLY A 221 -16.41 5.01 11.53
C GLY A 221 -16.81 3.54 11.37
N LEU A 222 -16.02 2.70 10.69
CA LEU A 222 -16.39 1.31 10.36
C LEU A 222 -16.51 0.40 11.59
N HIS A 223 -15.84 0.78 12.69
CA HIS A 223 -15.92 0.11 13.99
C HIS A 223 -17.29 0.25 14.67
N HIS A 224 -18.06 1.28 14.32
CA HIS A 224 -19.39 1.52 14.84
C HIS A 224 -20.49 1.07 13.88
N PHE A 225 -20.29 1.30 12.58
CA PHE A 225 -21.30 1.01 11.58
C PHE A 225 -20.67 0.64 10.24
N THR A 226 -21.16 -0.44 9.65
CA THR A 226 -20.84 -0.84 8.28
C THR A 226 -22.14 -0.87 7.49
N GLY A 227 -22.27 0.04 6.52
CA GLY A 227 -23.45 0.17 5.67
C GLY A 227 -23.44 -0.78 4.47
N THR A 228 -22.27 -1.33 4.13
CA THR A 228 -22.11 -2.27 3.02
C THR A 228 -21.35 -3.54 3.43
N ILE A 229 -21.52 -4.61 2.65
CA ILE A 229 -20.75 -5.86 2.84
C ILE A 229 -19.25 -5.60 2.68
N ARG A 230 -18.84 -4.76 1.72
CA ARG A 230 -17.42 -4.41 1.48
C ARG A 230 -16.79 -3.72 2.68
N GLU A 231 -17.49 -2.76 3.30
CA GLU A 231 -17.03 -2.09 4.52
C GLU A 231 -16.83 -3.07 5.66
N LYS A 232 -17.77 -3.99 5.85
CA LYS A 232 -17.69 -5.04 6.88
C LYS A 232 -16.52 -5.99 6.63
N GLU A 233 -16.34 -6.45 5.39
CA GLU A 233 -15.24 -7.32 4.99
C GLU A 233 -13.87 -6.64 5.20
N LEU A 234 -13.73 -5.37 4.80
CA LEU A 234 -12.51 -4.61 4.99
C LEU A 234 -12.19 -4.34 6.47
N PHE A 235 -13.18 -3.95 7.27
CA PHE A 235 -12.99 -3.77 8.71
C PHE A 235 -12.58 -5.09 9.39
N ASN A 236 -13.29 -6.17 9.08
CA ASN A 236 -12.98 -7.49 9.63
C ASN A 236 -11.56 -7.93 9.25
N ALA A 237 -11.14 -7.68 8.01
CA ALA A 237 -9.79 -8.00 7.54
C ALA A 237 -8.70 -7.13 8.21
N ALA A 238 -8.96 -5.83 8.41
CA ALA A 238 -8.03 -4.94 9.11
C ALA A 238 -7.85 -5.34 10.59
N SER A 239 -8.96 -5.52 11.33
CA SER A 239 -8.94 -5.95 12.74
C SER A 239 -8.27 -7.31 12.92
N ALA A 240 -8.56 -8.22 12.01
CA ALA A 240 -7.93 -9.53 11.93
C ALA A 240 -6.41 -9.50 11.82
N LEU A 241 -5.88 -8.61 10.97
CA LEU A 241 -4.45 -8.46 10.75
C LEU A 241 -3.79 -7.76 11.95
N GLU A 242 -4.45 -6.79 12.57
CA GLU A 242 -4.00 -6.15 13.81
C GLU A 242 -3.84 -7.16 14.95
N VAL A 243 -4.85 -8.03 15.17
CA VAL A 243 -4.77 -9.10 16.19
C VAL A 243 -3.61 -10.05 15.90
N GLU A 244 -3.37 -10.37 14.63
CA GLU A 244 -2.26 -11.22 14.24
C GLU A 244 -0.90 -10.55 14.50
N ALA A 245 -0.76 -9.27 14.13
CA ALA A 245 0.44 -8.50 14.38
C ALA A 245 0.69 -8.35 15.89
N ALA A 246 -0.33 -8.06 16.69
CA ALA A 246 -0.22 -7.97 18.13
C ALA A 246 0.29 -9.29 18.76
N ARG A 247 -0.20 -10.44 18.27
CA ARG A 247 0.31 -11.75 18.69
C ARG A 247 1.75 -11.98 18.26
N GLN A 248 2.10 -11.65 17.01
CA GLN A 248 3.44 -11.84 16.46
C GLN A 248 4.50 -10.98 17.16
N PHE A 249 4.16 -9.76 17.55
CA PHE A 249 5.08 -8.80 18.18
C PHE A 249 4.94 -8.70 19.71
N HIS A 250 4.12 -9.56 20.33
CA HIS A 250 3.83 -9.56 21.77
C HIS A 250 3.34 -8.19 22.31
N LEU A 251 2.48 -7.53 21.54
CA LEU A 251 1.91 -6.23 21.87
C LEU A 251 0.52 -6.38 22.51
N PRO A 252 0.10 -5.43 23.37
CA PRO A 252 -1.27 -5.41 23.87
C PRO A 252 -2.25 -5.23 22.70
N ILE A 253 -3.29 -6.07 22.65
CA ILE A 253 -4.34 -5.98 21.63
C ILE A 253 -5.15 -4.70 21.90
N GLY A 254 -5.15 -3.77 20.95
CA GLY A 254 -5.66 -2.41 21.11
C GLY A 254 -7.18 -2.26 20.97
N LEU A 255 -7.87 -3.28 20.45
CA LEU A 255 -9.33 -3.30 20.36
C LEU A 255 -9.91 -4.27 21.39
N PRO A 256 -10.94 -3.85 22.16
CA PRO A 256 -11.66 -4.80 22.99
C PRO A 256 -12.19 -5.90 22.08
N GLU A 257 -11.90 -7.15 22.45
CA GLU A 257 -12.64 -8.30 21.92
C GLU A 257 -14.11 -7.91 21.97
N GLY A 258 -14.76 -7.89 20.80
CA GLY A 258 -16.14 -7.47 20.68
C GLY A 258 -16.92 -8.12 21.80
N THR A 259 -17.60 -7.29 22.59
CA THR A 259 -18.60 -7.72 23.57
C THR A 259 -19.46 -8.77 22.90
N GLY A 260 -19.18 -10.04 23.21
CA GLY A 260 -20.08 -11.13 22.93
C GLY A 260 -21.37 -10.76 23.63
N LEU A 261 -22.34 -10.30 22.84
CA LEU A 261 -23.74 -10.48 23.18
C LEU A 261 -24.03 -11.95 22.89
N ASP A 262 -23.65 -12.78 23.86
CA ASP A 262 -24.41 -13.94 24.31
C ASP A 262 -24.82 -13.67 25.76
#